data_AF-A0A517XTQ0-F1
#
_entry.id   AF-A0A517XTQ0-F1
#
_cell.length_a   1.000
_cell.length_b   1.000
_cell.length_c   1.000
_cell.angle_alpha   90.00
_cell.angle_beta   90.00
_cell.angle_gamma   90.00
#
_symmetry.space_group_name_H-M   'P 1'
#
loop_
_entity.id
_entity.type
_entity.pdbx_description
1 polymer ?
#
loop_
_entity_poly.entity_id
_entity_poly.type
_entity_poly.pdbx_seq_one_letter_code
_entity_poly.pdbx_strand_id
1 'polypeptide(L)'
;MTTDLPPRTDRLWIALVAFSLFLFGWTIREGQSAGLHRVMPEAIERHESCVSVAVSDLRYGLKGYTAYRAVRAELQTNGWTWNTDILKQTGLSYPENMTARDRLDYGLARATSLSHPEKDGVDHLPVFAEDVGYADFVKLGFVLFGYKLGALYGAYFVVLGASLALYLFAYRRDVPMLLLIVAFQITLFLLVRALPQIGAYDVSPQTRFQLATVTNGRFLGTLGLVPFFHLAGCLLTWPRATAGRVAVAAVQAGLLGLALHFRGSAMWMFATLFVLAATPAALWLWRNRRGMLTHPVTAAAAGKLAAARWPAVLVVIGLVAQKAYVSSATHWTYHGDDGLPNHLFWHNALIALEFHPEWKQQAIYPGKGNNDSTAWETVAKRLDDEGIGHKYAVSPLTGAYKARLHDRLCKQIYLEFARSHPKYMLELFLVHKPKLLAKFVADDWKWIRPGTRRPDAIGMLAAFAGCLLLAARRPTADSWGVPAVVALAGFGGSMLPLFWAYPFFHVLGEALMLAGLCGVVLGVAAVVGLTRIKVPTRWRVRLPGAAGRVNS
;
A
#
# COMPACT_ATOMS: atom_id res chain seq x y z
N MET A 1 -41.81 33.06 6.79
CA MET A 1 -40.73 32.10 6.47
C MET A 1 -39.40 32.81 6.70
N THR A 2 -38.95 32.81 7.94
CA THR A 2 -37.63 33.33 8.33
C THR A 2 -36.59 32.28 7.96
N THR A 3 -35.71 32.65 7.04
CA THR A 3 -34.50 31.89 6.73
C THR A 3 -33.53 32.04 7.90
N ASP A 4 -33.75 31.28 8.97
CA ASP A 4 -32.76 31.08 10.02
C ASP A 4 -31.59 30.31 9.42
N LEU A 5 -30.66 31.05 8.81
CA LEU A 5 -29.35 30.54 8.45
C LEU A 5 -28.72 30.00 9.74
N PRO A 6 -28.42 28.69 9.82
CA PRO A 6 -27.86 28.13 11.04
C PRO A 6 -26.56 28.89 11.40
N PRO A 7 -26.40 29.25 12.68
CA PRO A 7 -25.41 30.24 13.12
C PRO A 7 -23.99 29.72 12.87
N ARG A 8 -23.19 30.50 12.12
CA ARG A 8 -21.72 30.76 12.13
C ARG A 8 -20.70 29.72 12.68
N THR A 9 -21.08 28.49 12.99
CA THR A 9 -20.26 27.46 13.64
C THR A 9 -19.71 26.45 12.64
N ASP A 10 -19.33 26.93 11.45
CA ASP A 10 -18.80 26.09 10.37
C ASP A 10 -17.31 26.31 10.12
N ARG A 11 -16.54 26.40 11.20
CA ARG A 11 -15.07 26.49 11.18
C ARG A 11 -14.37 25.16 11.48
N LEU A 12 -15.11 24.08 11.79
CA LEU A 12 -14.52 22.77 12.11
C LEU A 12 -13.65 22.24 10.95
N TRP A 13 -14.07 22.45 9.71
CA TRP A 13 -13.28 22.03 8.55
C TRP A 13 -11.93 22.76 8.48
N ILE A 14 -11.85 24.03 8.88
CA ILE A 14 -10.59 24.79 8.96
C ILE A 14 -9.67 24.14 9.99
N ALA A 15 -10.21 23.81 11.16
CA ALA A 15 -9.46 23.13 12.22
C ALA A 15 -8.95 21.76 11.75
N LEU A 16 -9.77 20.98 11.03
CA LEU A 16 -9.36 19.68 10.49
C LEU A 16 -8.31 19.79 9.39
N VAL A 17 -8.42 20.77 8.49
CA VAL A 17 -7.39 21.04 7.47
C VAL A 17 -6.08 21.45 8.14
N ALA A 18 -6.12 22.37 9.10
CA ALA A 18 -4.94 22.78 9.85
C ALA A 18 -4.31 21.60 10.63
N PHE A 19 -5.15 20.79 11.27
CA PHE A 19 -4.69 19.60 11.99
C PHE A 19 -4.07 18.58 11.04
N SER A 20 -4.64 18.38 9.85
CA SER A 20 -4.10 17.49 8.83
C SER A 20 -2.73 17.94 8.32
N LEU A 21 -2.54 19.24 8.07
CA LEU A 21 -1.25 19.81 7.68
C LEU A 21 -0.21 19.68 8.79
N PHE A 22 -0.62 19.93 10.04
CA PHE A 22 0.22 19.76 11.22
C PHE A 22 0.68 18.31 11.41
N LEU A 23 -0.24 17.34 11.32
CA LEU A 23 0.08 15.91 11.41
C LEU A 23 1.04 15.46 10.33
N PHE A 24 0.86 15.93 9.09
CA PHE A 24 1.76 15.65 8.00
C PHE A 24 3.18 16.14 8.29
N GLY A 25 3.33 17.42 8.67
CA GLY A 25 4.63 17.99 9.04
C GLY A 25 5.27 17.29 10.25
N TRP A 26 4.47 16.93 11.26
CA TRP A 26 4.97 16.18 12.41
C TRP A 26 5.46 14.80 12.00
N THR A 27 4.71 14.08 11.16
CA THR A 27 5.09 12.72 10.71
C THR A 27 6.45 12.72 10.01
N ILE A 28 6.73 13.73 9.18
CA ILE A 28 8.05 13.94 8.56
C ILE A 28 9.13 14.15 9.63
N ARG A 29 8.88 15.06 10.58
CA ARG A 29 9.85 15.36 11.65
C ARG A 29 10.12 14.15 12.54
N GLU A 30 9.08 13.39 12.89
CA GLU A 30 9.21 12.17 13.69
C GLU A 30 10.10 11.16 12.98
N GLY A 31 9.83 10.87 11.69
CA GLY A 31 10.65 9.94 10.92
C GLY A 31 12.09 10.44 10.72
N GLN A 32 12.30 11.75 10.57
CA GLN A 32 13.65 12.33 10.56
C GLN A 32 14.37 12.13 11.90
N SER A 33 13.70 12.41 13.01
CA SER A 33 14.26 12.25 14.37
C SER A 33 14.58 10.79 14.69
N ALA A 34 13.80 9.85 14.14
CA ALA A 34 14.03 8.42 14.24
C ALA A 34 15.10 7.89 13.25
N GLY A 35 15.71 8.76 12.43
CA GLY A 35 16.77 8.37 11.50
C GLY A 35 16.30 7.62 10.25
N LEU A 36 15.00 7.57 9.95
CA LEU A 36 14.45 6.82 8.81
C LEU A 36 15.00 7.28 7.44
N HIS A 37 15.47 8.53 7.36
CA HIS A 37 16.08 9.12 6.17
C HIS A 37 17.57 8.72 5.98
N ARG A 38 18.14 7.95 6.91
CA ARG A 38 19.55 7.56 6.94
C ARG A 38 19.77 6.05 6.86
N VAL A 39 18.69 5.27 6.76
CA VAL A 39 18.73 3.81 6.76
C VAL A 39 18.23 3.29 5.44
N MET A 40 18.93 2.29 4.90
CA MET A 40 18.42 1.44 3.84
C MET A 40 17.64 0.28 4.49
N PRO A 41 16.44 -0.07 4.02
CA PRO A 41 15.76 -1.23 4.56
C PRO A 41 16.25 -2.53 3.90
N GLU A 42 15.82 -3.67 4.44
CA GLU A 42 16.28 -4.99 4.01
C GLU A 42 16.00 -5.28 2.53
N ALA A 43 16.73 -6.27 2.00
CA ALA A 43 16.87 -6.56 0.58
C ALA A 43 17.63 -5.44 -0.14
N ILE A 44 18.76 -5.03 0.44
CA ILE A 44 19.63 -3.96 -0.06
C ILE A 44 20.00 -4.11 -1.54
N GLU A 45 20.14 -5.34 -2.04
CA GLU A 45 20.42 -5.57 -3.46
C GLU A 45 19.28 -5.15 -4.39
N ARG A 46 18.01 -5.26 -3.94
CA ARG A 46 16.87 -4.76 -4.72
C ARG A 46 16.92 -3.24 -4.84
N HIS A 47 17.31 -2.58 -3.75
CA HIS A 47 17.51 -1.13 -3.71
C HIS A 47 18.71 -0.72 -4.55
N GLU A 48 19.83 -1.44 -4.45
CA GLU A 48 21.04 -1.28 -5.27
C GLU A 48 20.66 -1.34 -6.76
N SER A 49 20.01 -2.41 -7.21
CA SER A 49 19.59 -2.54 -8.61
C SER A 49 18.76 -1.36 -9.10
N CYS A 50 17.78 -0.90 -8.32
CA CYS A 50 16.95 0.23 -8.69
C CYS A 50 17.71 1.56 -8.71
N VAL A 51 18.66 1.73 -7.78
CA VAL A 51 19.56 2.89 -7.74
C VAL A 51 20.53 2.88 -8.92
N SER A 52 21.09 1.72 -9.25
CA SER A 52 21.93 1.50 -10.43
C SER A 52 21.21 1.86 -11.72
N VAL A 53 19.94 1.44 -11.86
CA VAL A 53 19.07 1.86 -12.97
C VAL A 53 18.85 3.38 -12.98
N ALA A 54 18.50 3.96 -11.83
CA ALA A 54 18.22 5.40 -11.75
C ALA A 54 19.44 6.26 -12.08
N VAL A 55 20.63 5.90 -11.58
CA VAL A 55 21.90 6.57 -11.91
C VAL A 55 22.23 6.37 -13.38
N SER A 56 22.14 5.15 -13.90
CA SER A 56 22.41 4.86 -15.32
C SER A 56 21.53 5.67 -16.28
N ASP A 57 20.25 5.82 -15.94
CA ASP A 57 19.29 6.62 -16.71
C ASP A 57 19.56 8.12 -16.60
N LEU A 58 19.53 8.67 -15.38
CA LEU A 58 19.58 10.12 -15.16
C LEU A 58 20.95 10.73 -15.48
N ARG A 59 22.05 10.01 -15.20
CA ARG A 59 23.40 10.53 -15.37
C ARG A 59 23.99 10.22 -16.75
N TYR A 60 23.70 9.03 -17.27
CA TYR A 60 24.35 8.48 -18.46
C TYR A 60 23.39 8.19 -19.63
N GLY A 61 22.08 8.42 -19.45
CA GLY A 61 21.09 8.32 -20.52
C GLY A 61 20.62 6.90 -20.86
N LEU A 62 21.01 5.89 -20.09
CA LEU A 62 20.65 4.49 -20.36
C LEU A 62 19.18 4.20 -20.02
N LYS A 63 18.39 3.76 -21.00
CA LYS A 63 16.94 3.52 -20.87
C LYS A 63 16.59 2.05 -20.67
N GLY A 64 15.30 1.77 -20.49
CA GLY A 64 14.78 0.40 -20.49
C GLY A 64 14.83 -0.32 -19.13
N TYR A 65 15.02 0.40 -18.02
CA TYR A 65 15.29 -0.19 -16.70
C TYR A 65 16.50 -1.14 -16.72
N THR A 66 17.52 -0.75 -17.48
CA THR A 66 18.82 -1.42 -17.54
C THR A 66 19.85 -0.59 -16.76
N ALA A 67 20.98 -1.19 -16.40
CA ALA A 67 22.02 -0.51 -15.63
C ALA A 67 23.40 -0.82 -16.21
N TYR A 68 24.32 0.14 -16.17
CA TYR A 68 25.72 -0.14 -16.48
C TYR A 68 26.34 -0.99 -15.38
N ARG A 69 27.11 -2.03 -15.77
CA ARG A 69 27.76 -2.92 -14.80
C ARG A 69 28.76 -2.17 -13.92
N ALA A 70 29.46 -1.17 -14.47
CA ALA A 70 30.37 -0.29 -13.74
C ALA A 70 29.67 0.47 -12.60
N VAL A 71 28.49 1.05 -12.88
CA VAL A 71 27.68 1.77 -11.88
C VAL A 71 27.28 0.83 -10.74
N ARG A 72 26.82 -0.37 -11.11
CA ARG A 72 26.43 -1.42 -10.17
C ARG A 72 27.59 -1.83 -9.26
N ALA A 73 28.75 -2.11 -9.85
CA ALA A 73 29.96 -2.52 -9.14
C ALA A 73 30.46 -1.43 -8.18
N GLU A 74 30.44 -0.16 -8.60
CA GLU A 74 30.83 0.97 -7.73
C GLU A 74 29.89 1.09 -6.52
N LEU A 75 28.59 0.88 -6.68
CA LEU A 75 27.66 0.88 -5.54
C LEU A 75 27.93 -0.29 -4.59
N GLN A 76 28.09 -1.51 -5.12
CA GLN A 76 28.33 -2.71 -4.31
C GLN A 76 29.62 -2.62 -3.49
N THR A 77 30.73 -2.19 -4.11
CA THR A 77 32.03 -1.96 -3.44
C THR A 77 32.00 -0.85 -2.38
N ASN A 78 30.94 -0.05 -2.37
CA ASN A 78 30.68 0.98 -1.38
C ASN A 78 29.50 0.64 -0.45
N GLY A 79 29.22 -0.65 -0.25
CA GLY A 79 28.32 -1.13 0.80
C GLY A 79 26.87 -1.36 0.37
N TRP A 80 26.52 -1.16 -0.91
CA TRP A 80 25.20 -1.48 -1.44
C TRP A 80 25.02 -2.98 -1.75
N THR A 81 25.39 -3.87 -0.83
CA THR A 81 25.32 -5.32 -1.06
C THR A 81 25.14 -6.08 0.25
N TRP A 82 24.62 -7.31 0.20
CA TRP A 82 24.68 -8.24 1.32
C TRP A 82 25.89 -9.19 1.24
N ASN A 83 26.65 -9.16 0.14
CA ASN A 83 27.81 -10.01 -0.05
C ASN A 83 28.90 -9.66 0.98
N THR A 84 29.10 -10.57 1.93
CA THR A 84 30.00 -10.36 3.07
C THR A 84 31.47 -10.25 2.64
N ASP A 85 31.87 -10.84 1.52
CA ASP A 85 33.24 -10.76 1.02
C ASP A 85 33.55 -9.39 0.42
N ILE A 86 32.57 -8.74 -0.21
CA ILE A 86 32.69 -7.34 -0.65
C ILE A 86 32.67 -6.42 0.58
N LEU A 87 31.78 -6.65 1.54
CA LEU A 87 31.66 -5.79 2.72
C LEU A 87 32.92 -5.81 3.59
N LYS A 88 33.59 -6.96 3.74
CA LYS A 88 34.89 -7.08 4.45
C LYS A 88 35.94 -6.12 3.91
N GLN A 89 35.97 -5.87 2.60
CA GLN A 89 36.93 -4.94 1.97
C GLN A 89 36.71 -3.48 2.42
N THR A 90 35.51 -3.16 2.90
CA THR A 90 35.14 -1.82 3.39
C THR A 90 35.16 -1.70 4.91
N GLY A 91 35.47 -2.80 5.63
CA GLY A 91 35.37 -2.85 7.09
C GLY A 91 33.93 -2.84 7.61
N LEU A 92 32.95 -3.11 6.75
CA LEU A 92 31.54 -3.22 7.11
C LEU A 92 31.11 -4.68 7.21
N SER A 93 30.02 -4.92 7.92
CA SER A 93 29.32 -6.21 7.99
C SER A 93 27.85 -6.04 7.60
N TYR A 94 27.20 -7.15 7.26
CA TYR A 94 25.75 -7.17 7.06
C TYR A 94 25.07 -7.56 8.38
N PRO A 95 24.05 -6.82 8.85
CA PRO A 95 23.35 -5.72 8.17
C PRO A 95 23.85 -4.30 8.51
N GLU A 96 24.97 -4.13 9.19
CA GLU A 96 25.48 -2.82 9.65
C GLU A 96 25.71 -1.82 8.50
N ASN A 97 26.09 -2.30 7.31
CA ASN A 97 26.25 -1.48 6.11
C ASN A 97 24.98 -0.69 5.73
N MET A 98 23.79 -1.17 6.12
CA MET A 98 22.52 -0.55 5.79
C MET A 98 22.26 0.77 6.54
N THR A 99 22.96 1.01 7.64
CA THR A 99 22.91 2.28 8.39
C THR A 99 24.14 3.15 8.15
N ALA A 100 25.11 2.69 7.37
CA ALA A 100 26.35 3.39 7.04
C ALA A 100 26.12 4.47 5.97
N ARG A 101 25.23 5.43 6.26
CA ARG A 101 24.78 6.47 5.33
C ARG A 101 25.92 7.13 4.56
N ASP A 102 26.95 7.60 5.26
CA ASP A 102 28.02 8.38 4.63
C ASP A 102 28.78 7.54 3.59
N ARG A 103 28.92 6.22 3.84
CA ARG A 103 29.52 5.29 2.87
C ARG A 103 28.60 5.04 1.69
N LEU A 104 27.30 4.87 1.92
CA LEU A 104 26.31 4.69 0.86
C LEU A 104 26.20 5.93 -0.05
N ASP A 105 26.18 7.14 0.55
CA ASP A 105 26.18 8.43 -0.14
C ASP A 105 27.50 8.64 -0.91
N TYR A 106 28.65 8.21 -0.35
CA TYR A 106 29.93 8.20 -1.07
C TYR A 106 29.89 7.29 -2.30
N GLY A 107 29.36 6.06 -2.17
CA GLY A 107 29.17 5.15 -3.30
C GLY A 107 28.31 5.73 -4.42
N LEU A 108 27.21 6.43 -4.06
CA LEU A 108 26.38 7.16 -5.01
C LEU A 108 27.16 8.25 -5.74
N ALA A 109 27.90 9.08 -5.02
CA ALA A 109 28.71 10.14 -5.62
C ALA A 109 29.72 9.56 -6.62
N ARG A 110 30.42 8.50 -6.23
CA ARG A 110 31.37 7.78 -7.10
C ARG A 110 30.71 7.23 -8.35
N ALA A 111 29.59 6.52 -8.19
CA ALA A 111 28.85 5.92 -9.30
C ALA A 111 28.33 6.97 -10.31
N THR A 112 28.06 8.20 -9.89
CA THR A 112 27.65 9.32 -10.77
C THR A 112 28.82 10.06 -11.45
N SER A 113 30.06 9.71 -11.10
CA SER A 113 31.29 10.36 -11.57
C SER A 113 32.15 9.52 -12.52
N LEU A 114 31.65 8.35 -12.94
CA LEU A 114 32.35 7.46 -13.87
C LEU A 114 32.45 8.13 -15.26
N SER A 115 33.62 8.03 -15.89
CA SER A 115 33.84 8.67 -17.20
C SER A 115 33.28 7.85 -18.38
N HIS A 116 33.41 6.52 -18.31
CA HIS A 116 33.05 5.60 -19.40
C HIS A 116 32.39 4.30 -18.89
N PRO A 117 31.26 4.39 -18.17
CA PRO A 117 30.60 3.20 -17.61
C PRO A 117 30.13 2.19 -18.67
N GLU A 118 29.98 2.62 -19.92
CA GLU A 118 29.57 1.78 -21.06
C GLU A 118 30.58 0.69 -21.43
N LYS A 119 31.87 0.88 -21.13
CA LYS A 119 32.94 -0.06 -21.50
C LYS A 119 32.82 -1.41 -20.78
N ASP A 120 32.22 -1.42 -19.59
CA ASP A 120 32.02 -2.63 -18.79
C ASP A 120 30.73 -3.37 -19.17
N GLY A 121 29.97 -2.84 -20.12
CA GLY A 121 28.72 -3.41 -20.61
C GLY A 121 27.50 -3.10 -19.74
N VAL A 122 26.38 -3.71 -20.13
CA VAL A 122 25.05 -3.44 -19.56
C VAL A 122 24.52 -4.69 -18.87
N ASP A 123 23.89 -4.49 -17.72
CA ASP A 123 22.96 -5.42 -17.11
C ASP A 123 21.56 -5.12 -17.64
N HIS A 124 20.99 -6.04 -18.42
CA HIS A 124 19.70 -5.88 -19.07
C HIS A 124 18.51 -6.30 -18.18
N LEU A 125 18.77 -6.90 -17.01
CA LEU A 125 17.74 -7.31 -16.07
C LEU A 125 18.19 -7.05 -14.62
N PRO A 126 18.57 -5.81 -14.27
CA PRO A 126 19.07 -5.52 -12.93
C PRO A 126 17.98 -5.66 -11.87
N VAL A 127 16.72 -5.33 -12.20
CA VAL A 127 15.57 -5.46 -11.30
C VAL A 127 14.93 -6.84 -11.48
N PHE A 128 15.33 -7.77 -10.63
CA PHE A 128 14.90 -9.16 -10.70
C PHE A 128 13.69 -9.44 -9.81
N ALA A 129 12.61 -9.98 -10.39
CA ALA A 129 11.39 -10.43 -9.69
C ALA A 129 10.72 -9.37 -8.78
N GLU A 130 10.91 -8.09 -9.10
CA GLU A 130 10.43 -6.95 -8.32
C GLU A 130 9.78 -5.89 -9.23
N ASP A 131 9.10 -4.94 -8.61
CA ASP A 131 8.42 -3.87 -9.32
C ASP A 131 9.42 -2.84 -9.85
N VAL A 132 9.56 -2.78 -11.19
CA VAL A 132 10.51 -1.87 -11.87
C VAL A 132 10.27 -0.39 -11.55
N GLY A 133 9.05 -0.03 -11.15
CA GLY A 133 8.73 1.35 -10.81
C GLY A 133 9.40 1.86 -9.55
N TYR A 134 9.97 0.99 -8.70
CA TYR A 134 10.84 1.46 -7.62
C TYR A 134 12.03 2.27 -8.16
N ALA A 135 12.58 1.92 -9.33
CA ALA A 135 13.63 2.71 -9.97
C ALA A 135 13.14 4.12 -10.34
N ASP A 136 11.89 4.28 -10.80
CA ASP A 136 11.32 5.60 -11.09
C ASP A 136 11.06 6.40 -9.81
N PHE A 137 10.70 5.74 -8.70
CA PHE A 137 10.64 6.38 -7.38
C PHE A 137 12.02 6.91 -6.95
N VAL A 138 13.09 6.13 -7.18
CA VAL A 138 14.47 6.58 -6.94
C VAL A 138 14.83 7.77 -7.83
N LYS A 139 14.52 7.70 -9.14
CA LYS A 139 14.75 8.82 -10.07
C LYS A 139 14.05 10.09 -9.61
N LEU A 140 12.78 10.00 -9.18
CA LEU A 140 12.04 11.13 -8.63
C LEU A 140 12.76 11.74 -7.42
N GLY A 141 13.27 10.91 -6.51
CA GLY A 141 14.08 11.38 -5.39
C GLY A 141 15.34 12.11 -5.84
N PHE A 142 16.13 11.52 -6.74
CA PHE A 142 17.37 12.12 -7.21
C PHE A 142 17.16 13.41 -7.98
N VAL A 143 16.11 13.51 -8.81
CA VAL A 143 15.75 14.75 -9.51
C VAL A 143 15.39 15.87 -8.53
N LEU A 144 14.63 15.56 -7.48
CA LEU A 144 14.14 16.59 -6.54
C LEU A 144 15.18 16.98 -5.47
N PHE A 145 16.00 16.04 -5.01
CA PHE A 145 16.83 16.22 -3.81
C PHE A 145 18.32 15.90 -4.01
N GLY A 146 18.72 15.48 -5.21
CA GLY A 146 20.07 15.06 -5.56
C GLY A 146 20.38 13.59 -5.24
N TYR A 147 21.55 13.12 -5.68
CA TYR A 147 22.03 11.73 -5.50
C TYR A 147 22.48 11.45 -4.07
N LYS A 148 21.52 11.24 -3.17
CA LYS A 148 21.77 10.88 -1.76
C LYS A 148 20.66 9.99 -1.22
N LEU A 149 20.97 9.16 -0.23
CA LEU A 149 20.02 8.23 0.40
C LEU A 149 18.77 8.95 0.92
N GLY A 150 18.95 10.10 1.59
CA GLY A 150 17.84 10.89 2.13
C GLY A 150 16.86 11.43 1.07
N ALA A 151 17.23 11.41 -0.21
CA ALA A 151 16.36 11.83 -1.32
C ALA A 151 15.12 10.94 -1.44
N LEU A 152 15.24 9.65 -1.17
CA LEU A 152 14.13 8.70 -1.22
C LEU A 152 13.07 9.02 -0.18
N TYR A 153 13.51 9.37 1.03
CA TYR A 153 12.62 9.79 2.11
C TYR A 153 11.86 11.07 1.73
N GLY A 154 12.55 12.04 1.15
CA GLY A 154 11.94 13.26 0.62
C GLY A 154 10.90 12.97 -0.47
N ALA A 155 11.23 12.11 -1.43
CA ALA A 155 10.34 11.74 -2.53
C ALA A 155 9.02 11.14 -2.04
N TYR A 156 9.09 10.23 -1.05
CA TYR A 156 7.91 9.63 -0.43
C TYR A 156 6.94 10.71 0.08
N PHE A 157 7.44 11.67 0.86
CA PHE A 157 6.60 12.71 1.42
C PHE A 157 6.16 13.76 0.39
N VAL A 158 6.92 14.01 -0.68
CA VAL A 158 6.43 14.86 -1.78
C VAL A 158 5.22 14.24 -2.47
N VAL A 159 5.29 12.94 -2.81
CA VAL A 159 4.17 12.23 -3.45
C VAL A 159 2.95 12.19 -2.54
N LEU A 160 3.15 11.80 -1.26
CA LEU A 160 2.07 11.77 -0.28
C LEU A 160 1.47 13.17 -0.04
N GLY A 161 2.31 14.19 0.09
CA GLY A 161 1.91 15.58 0.33
C GLY A 161 1.12 16.17 -0.84
N ALA A 162 1.52 15.87 -2.08
CA ALA A 162 0.78 16.27 -3.28
C ALA A 162 -0.61 15.63 -3.31
N SER A 163 -0.70 14.31 -3.06
CA SER A 163 -2.00 13.62 -2.98
C SER A 163 -2.88 14.18 -1.85
N LEU A 164 -2.29 14.43 -0.68
CA LEU A 164 -2.98 15.01 0.47
C LEU A 164 -3.53 16.41 0.17
N ALA A 165 -2.73 17.30 -0.43
CA ALA A 165 -3.16 18.65 -0.77
C ALA A 165 -4.38 18.64 -1.71
N LEU A 166 -4.37 17.77 -2.72
CA LEU A 166 -5.48 17.55 -3.65
C LEU A 166 -6.73 17.00 -2.93
N TYR A 167 -6.53 16.04 -2.02
CA TYR A 167 -7.62 15.49 -1.21
C TYR A 167 -8.25 16.58 -0.33
N LEU A 168 -7.43 17.32 0.42
CA LEU A 168 -7.88 18.42 1.26
C LEU A 168 -8.60 19.47 0.44
N PHE A 169 -8.08 19.86 -0.73
CA PHE A 169 -8.75 20.80 -1.62
C PHE A 169 -10.14 20.32 -2.04
N ALA A 170 -10.28 19.06 -2.45
CA ALA A 170 -11.55 18.50 -2.93
C ALA A 170 -12.60 18.34 -1.81
N TYR A 171 -12.16 17.90 -0.63
CA TYR A 171 -13.02 17.60 0.52
C TYR A 171 -12.97 18.66 1.64
N ARG A 172 -12.43 19.86 1.39
CA ARG A 172 -12.23 20.91 2.42
C ARG A 172 -13.50 21.34 3.17
N ARG A 173 -14.69 21.00 2.70
CA ARG A 173 -15.97 21.28 3.39
C ARG A 173 -16.71 20.02 3.81
N ASP A 174 -16.20 18.85 3.46
CA ASP A 174 -16.78 17.55 3.80
C ASP A 174 -16.10 17.04 5.08
N VAL A 175 -16.66 17.42 6.23
CA VAL A 175 -16.11 17.08 7.56
C VAL A 175 -15.92 15.57 7.75
N PRO A 176 -16.88 14.69 7.41
CA PRO A 176 -16.67 13.25 7.49
C PRO A 176 -15.46 12.75 6.67
N MET A 177 -15.29 13.22 5.43
CA MET A 177 -14.13 12.86 4.61
C MET A 177 -12.82 13.47 5.13
N LEU A 178 -12.86 14.65 5.75
CA LEU A 178 -11.69 15.23 6.44
C LEU A 178 -11.31 14.41 7.69
N LEU A 179 -12.27 13.87 8.42
CA LEU A 179 -12.01 13.02 9.59
C LEU A 179 -11.40 11.68 9.18
N LEU A 180 -11.81 11.12 8.03
CA LEU A 180 -11.18 9.93 7.44
C LEU A 180 -9.69 10.15 7.18
N ILE A 181 -9.31 11.27 6.54
CA ILE A 181 -7.90 11.53 6.21
C ILE A 181 -7.07 11.85 7.46
N VAL A 182 -7.62 12.56 8.44
CA VAL A 182 -6.95 12.80 9.72
C VAL A 182 -6.73 11.48 10.47
N ALA A 183 -7.72 10.59 10.48
CA ALA A 183 -7.59 9.26 11.09
C ALA A 183 -6.49 8.44 10.40
N PHE A 184 -6.41 8.46 9.07
CA PHE A 184 -5.32 7.84 8.32
C PHE A 184 -3.95 8.44 8.68
N GLN A 185 -3.85 9.76 8.81
CA GLN A 185 -2.57 10.40 9.16
C GLN A 185 -2.13 10.05 10.59
N ILE A 186 -3.06 9.89 11.52
CA ILE A 186 -2.78 9.40 12.87
C ILE A 186 -2.21 7.98 12.81
N THR A 187 -2.80 7.08 12.03
CA THR A 187 -2.27 5.71 11.90
C THR A 187 -0.91 5.69 11.21
N LEU A 188 -0.72 6.50 10.17
CA LEU A 188 0.57 6.69 9.52
C LEU A 188 1.63 7.21 10.50
N PHE A 189 1.30 8.22 11.30
CA PHE A 189 2.20 8.78 12.29
C PHE A 189 2.67 7.73 13.31
N LEU A 190 1.71 6.98 13.86
CA LEU A 190 2.00 5.90 14.81
C LEU A 190 2.86 4.80 14.19
N LEU A 191 2.59 4.47 12.92
CA LEU A 191 3.36 3.47 12.19
C LEU A 191 4.79 3.95 11.90
N VAL A 192 4.96 5.17 11.37
CA VAL A 192 6.27 5.80 11.11
C VAL A 192 7.14 5.80 12.37
N ARG A 193 6.54 6.10 13.52
CA ARG A 193 7.21 6.02 14.82
C ARG A 193 7.61 4.61 15.22
N ALA A 194 6.80 3.61 14.86
CA ALA A 194 7.07 2.21 15.16
C ALA A 194 8.09 1.56 14.20
N LEU A 195 8.27 2.06 12.97
CA LEU A 195 9.12 1.44 11.94
C LEU A 195 10.51 0.99 12.41
N PRO A 196 11.28 1.76 13.20
CA PRO A 196 12.59 1.31 13.70
C PRO A 196 12.53 0.06 14.60
N GLN A 197 11.37 -0.23 15.18
CA GLN A 197 11.14 -1.33 16.11
C GLN A 197 10.52 -2.55 15.40
N ILE A 198 9.94 -2.36 14.22
CA ILE A 198 9.29 -3.43 13.46
C ILE A 198 10.36 -4.38 12.92
N GLY A 199 10.38 -5.62 13.45
CA GLY A 199 11.39 -6.63 13.13
C GLY A 199 12.58 -6.68 14.10
N ALA A 200 12.59 -5.86 15.16
CA ALA A 200 13.69 -5.78 16.12
C ALA A 200 13.70 -6.89 17.19
N TYR A 201 12.64 -7.72 17.29
CA TYR A 201 12.50 -8.77 18.30
C TYR A 201 12.68 -10.16 17.68
N ASP A 202 13.70 -10.90 18.15
CA ASP A 202 13.88 -12.36 18.11
C ASP A 202 14.06 -13.13 16.79
N VAL A 203 14.06 -12.49 15.61
CA VAL A 203 14.16 -13.23 14.33
C VAL A 203 15.49 -13.03 13.61
N SER A 204 16.62 -13.27 14.26
CA SER A 204 17.97 -13.15 13.66
C SER A 204 18.41 -11.71 13.32
N PRO A 205 19.73 -11.39 13.38
CA PRO A 205 20.26 -10.09 12.97
C PRO A 205 19.80 -9.64 11.58
N GLN A 206 19.56 -10.60 10.67
CA GLN A 206 19.23 -10.37 9.28
C GLN A 206 17.86 -9.69 9.08
N THR A 207 16.88 -9.88 9.99
CA THR A 207 15.53 -9.32 9.82
C THR A 207 15.34 -7.95 10.47
N ARG A 208 16.39 -7.40 11.10
CA ARG A 208 16.31 -6.17 11.92
C ARG A 208 15.81 -4.96 11.12
N PHE A 209 15.93 -4.99 9.79
CA PHE A 209 15.64 -3.84 8.93
C PHE A 209 14.53 -4.10 7.88
N GLN A 210 13.70 -5.14 8.03
CA GLN A 210 12.65 -5.51 7.06
C GLN A 210 11.72 -4.34 6.65
N LEU A 211 11.37 -3.44 7.58
CA LEU A 211 10.47 -2.28 7.37
C LEU A 211 11.11 -0.96 7.87
N ALA A 212 12.43 -0.91 8.00
CA ALA A 212 13.17 0.15 8.73
C ALA A 212 12.88 1.61 8.33
N THR A 213 12.23 1.86 7.19
CA THR A 213 11.90 3.19 6.70
C THR A 213 10.73 3.14 5.72
N VAL A 214 10.07 4.28 5.52
CA VAL A 214 8.96 4.47 4.58
C VAL A 214 9.39 4.28 3.12
N THR A 215 10.69 4.27 2.85
CA THR A 215 11.24 4.04 1.51
C THR A 215 11.37 2.56 1.17
N ASN A 216 11.02 1.64 2.09
CA ASN A 216 10.95 0.23 1.78
C ASN A 216 9.92 -0.01 0.66
N GLY A 217 10.25 -0.83 -0.34
CA GLY A 217 9.34 -1.12 -1.45
C GLY A 217 7.97 -1.64 -1.00
N ARG A 218 7.94 -2.42 0.09
CA ARG A 218 6.70 -2.94 0.71
C ARG A 218 5.85 -1.85 1.36
N PHE A 219 6.45 -0.72 1.75
CA PHE A 219 5.75 0.42 2.33
C PHE A 219 5.24 1.39 1.26
N LEU A 220 5.81 1.41 0.06
CA LEU A 220 5.44 2.36 -1.00
C LEU A 220 3.99 2.23 -1.46
N GLY A 221 3.35 1.06 -1.30
CA GLY A 221 1.92 0.88 -1.60
C GLY A 221 1.02 1.84 -0.82
N THR A 222 1.44 2.26 0.38
CA THR A 222 0.71 3.24 1.21
C THR A 222 0.52 4.60 0.54
N LEU A 223 1.35 4.97 -0.44
CA LEU A 223 1.16 6.18 -1.27
C LEU A 223 -0.15 6.16 -2.07
N GLY A 224 -0.70 4.97 -2.33
CA GLY A 224 -1.97 4.77 -3.02
C GLY A 224 -3.20 5.00 -2.13
N LEU A 225 -3.06 5.06 -0.80
CA LEU A 225 -4.21 5.13 0.12
C LEU A 225 -4.99 6.44 0.03
N VAL A 226 -4.31 7.59 -0.06
CA VAL A 226 -4.99 8.90 -0.20
C VAL A 226 -5.71 9.03 -1.55
N PRO A 227 -5.08 8.68 -2.69
CA PRO A 227 -5.79 8.58 -3.97
C PRO A 227 -6.98 7.61 -3.94
N PHE A 228 -6.81 6.45 -3.30
CA PHE A 228 -7.87 5.46 -3.12
C PHE A 228 -9.06 6.05 -2.36
N PHE A 229 -8.84 6.70 -1.22
CA PHE A 229 -9.92 7.34 -0.44
C PHE A 229 -10.65 8.40 -1.26
N HIS A 230 -9.92 9.20 -2.04
CA HIS A 230 -10.51 10.21 -2.91
C HIS A 230 -11.42 9.59 -3.98
N LEU A 231 -10.92 8.59 -4.70
CA LEU A 231 -11.66 7.96 -5.81
C LEU A 231 -12.83 7.13 -5.30
N ALA A 232 -12.67 6.41 -4.18
CA ALA A 232 -13.74 5.69 -3.52
C ALA A 232 -14.86 6.64 -3.06
N GLY A 233 -14.49 7.80 -2.47
CA GLY A 233 -15.45 8.85 -2.11
C GLY A 233 -16.21 9.37 -3.32
N CYS A 234 -15.54 9.62 -4.46
CA CYS A 234 -16.17 10.03 -5.71
C CYS A 234 -17.12 8.96 -6.27
N LEU A 235 -16.74 7.68 -6.23
CA LEU A 235 -17.56 6.55 -6.66
C LEU A 235 -18.81 6.36 -5.79
N LEU A 236 -18.75 6.67 -4.50
CA LEU A 236 -19.90 6.51 -3.61
C LEU A 236 -20.86 7.70 -3.66
N THR A 237 -20.35 8.89 -3.95
CA THR A 237 -21.16 10.13 -3.96
C THR A 237 -21.61 10.58 -5.35
N TRP A 238 -21.00 10.06 -6.42
CA TRP A 238 -21.26 10.43 -7.82
C TRP A 238 -21.37 11.95 -8.03
N PRO A 239 -20.34 12.73 -7.67
CA PRO A 239 -20.43 14.17 -7.74
C PRO A 239 -20.57 14.62 -9.20
N ARG A 240 -21.35 15.70 -9.42
CA ARG A 240 -21.45 16.35 -10.74
C ARG A 240 -20.06 16.63 -11.30
N ALA A 241 -19.84 16.21 -12.55
CA ALA A 241 -18.59 16.41 -13.29
C ALA A 241 -18.40 17.91 -13.56
N THR A 242 -17.50 18.53 -12.80
CA THR A 242 -17.01 19.88 -13.06
C THR A 242 -15.55 19.76 -13.43
N ALA A 243 -15.03 20.65 -14.29
CA ALA A 243 -13.64 20.58 -14.75
C ALA A 243 -12.64 20.44 -13.60
N GLY A 244 -12.81 21.23 -12.52
CA GLY A 244 -11.95 21.15 -11.34
C GLY A 244 -12.02 19.81 -10.60
N ARG A 245 -13.22 19.21 -10.45
CA ARG A 245 -13.36 17.89 -9.79
C ARG A 245 -12.75 16.78 -10.65
N VAL A 246 -13.01 16.81 -11.95
CA VAL A 246 -12.47 15.82 -12.90
C VAL A 246 -10.95 15.94 -12.94
N ALA A 247 -10.39 17.14 -13.01
CA ALA A 247 -8.95 17.36 -13.00
C ALA A 247 -8.29 16.82 -11.72
N VAL A 248 -8.83 17.15 -10.53
CA VAL A 248 -8.27 16.66 -9.27
C VAL A 248 -8.34 15.13 -9.19
N ALA A 249 -9.48 14.53 -9.53
CA ALA A 249 -9.64 13.08 -9.52
C ALA A 249 -8.80 12.39 -10.61
N ALA A 250 -8.54 13.03 -11.75
CA ALA A 250 -7.63 12.51 -12.78
C ALA A 250 -6.19 12.48 -12.28
N VAL A 251 -5.75 13.53 -11.57
CA VAL A 251 -4.42 13.53 -10.92
C VAL A 251 -4.36 12.46 -9.83
N GLN A 252 -5.41 12.29 -9.02
CA GLN A 252 -5.46 11.20 -8.03
C GLN A 252 -5.43 9.81 -8.70
N ALA A 253 -6.14 9.59 -9.80
CA ALA A 253 -6.06 8.34 -10.56
C ALA A 253 -4.64 8.10 -11.11
N GLY A 254 -3.97 9.16 -11.58
CA GLY A 254 -2.56 9.10 -11.97
C GLY A 254 -1.63 8.75 -10.80
N LEU A 255 -1.83 9.35 -9.63
CA LEU A 255 -1.07 9.03 -8.41
C LEU A 255 -1.33 7.61 -7.90
N LEU A 256 -2.55 7.09 -8.05
CA LEU A 256 -2.86 5.69 -7.74
C LEU A 256 -2.16 4.74 -8.73
N GLY A 257 -2.15 5.08 -10.02
CA GLY A 257 -1.37 4.37 -11.03
C GLY A 257 0.12 4.41 -10.72
N LEU A 258 0.65 5.55 -10.26
CA LEU A 258 2.03 5.69 -9.84
C LEU A 258 2.35 4.81 -8.60
N ALA A 259 1.45 4.75 -7.62
CA ALA A 259 1.61 3.85 -6.47
C ALA A 259 1.65 2.37 -6.90
N LEU A 260 0.78 1.96 -7.84
CA LEU A 260 0.82 0.63 -8.44
C LEU A 260 2.12 0.37 -9.21
N HIS A 261 2.66 1.40 -9.88
CA HIS A 261 3.94 1.31 -10.57
C HIS A 261 5.09 1.07 -9.59
N PHE A 262 5.12 1.84 -8.49
CA PHE A 262 6.14 1.68 -7.44
C PHE A 262 6.03 0.34 -6.71
N ARG A 263 4.80 -0.18 -6.56
CA ARG A 263 4.54 -1.41 -5.84
C ARG A 263 3.31 -2.13 -6.38
N GLY A 264 3.53 -3.30 -6.97
CA GLY A 264 2.50 -4.13 -7.59
C GLY A 264 1.41 -4.58 -6.62
N SER A 265 1.71 -4.68 -5.32
CA SER A 265 0.73 -5.05 -4.29
C SER A 265 -0.41 -4.04 -4.16
N ALA A 266 -0.24 -2.77 -4.58
CA ALA A 266 -1.32 -1.78 -4.57
C ALA A 266 -2.48 -2.10 -5.56
N MET A 267 -2.36 -3.17 -6.36
CA MET A 267 -3.42 -3.67 -7.25
C MET A 267 -4.75 -3.91 -6.53
N TRP A 268 -4.72 -4.31 -5.25
CA TRP A 268 -5.95 -4.52 -4.48
C TRP A 268 -6.82 -3.24 -4.43
N MET A 269 -6.22 -2.05 -4.43
CA MET A 269 -6.95 -0.79 -4.40
C MET A 269 -7.81 -0.63 -5.66
N PHE A 270 -7.28 -0.97 -6.83
CA PHE A 270 -8.04 -0.98 -8.08
C PHE A 270 -9.15 -2.04 -8.04
N ALA A 271 -8.85 -3.26 -7.57
CA ALA A 271 -9.86 -4.31 -7.42
C ALA A 271 -11.03 -3.86 -6.53
N THR A 272 -10.73 -3.24 -5.38
CA THR A 272 -11.74 -2.68 -4.48
C THR A 272 -12.55 -1.56 -5.14
N LEU A 273 -11.90 -0.63 -5.85
CA LEU A 273 -12.59 0.44 -6.58
C LEU A 273 -13.53 -0.12 -7.67
N PHE A 274 -13.11 -1.19 -8.37
CA PHE A 274 -13.98 -1.86 -9.33
C PHE A 274 -15.17 -2.53 -8.66
N VAL A 275 -14.99 -3.18 -7.51
CA VAL A 275 -16.12 -3.73 -6.73
C VAL A 275 -17.07 -2.61 -6.31
N LEU A 276 -16.56 -1.51 -5.76
CA LEU A 276 -17.37 -0.35 -5.36
C LEU A 276 -18.14 0.27 -6.54
N ALA A 277 -17.57 0.28 -7.74
CA ALA A 277 -18.23 0.77 -8.95
C ALA A 277 -19.27 -0.24 -9.47
N ALA A 278 -18.93 -1.53 -9.48
CA ALA A 278 -19.74 -2.60 -10.05
C ALA A 278 -20.95 -2.97 -9.19
N THR A 279 -20.84 -2.97 -7.85
CA THR A 279 -21.93 -3.40 -6.96
C THR A 279 -23.21 -2.57 -7.15
N PRO A 280 -23.19 -1.22 -7.14
CA PRO A 280 -24.39 -0.43 -7.40
C PRO A 280 -24.94 -0.64 -8.82
N ALA A 281 -24.06 -0.83 -9.81
CA ALA A 281 -24.45 -1.08 -11.20
C ALA A 281 -25.15 -2.45 -11.35
N ALA A 282 -24.61 -3.49 -10.73
CA ALA A 282 -25.20 -4.83 -10.71
C ALA A 282 -26.55 -4.85 -9.98
N LEU A 283 -26.66 -4.16 -8.84
CA LEU A 283 -27.93 -4.03 -8.11
C LEU A 283 -28.99 -3.28 -8.93
N TRP A 284 -28.59 -2.21 -9.64
CA TRP A 284 -29.48 -1.50 -10.55
C TRP A 284 -29.93 -2.40 -11.71
N LEU A 285 -29.00 -3.09 -12.36
CA LEU A 285 -29.29 -4.02 -13.45
C LEU A 285 -30.23 -5.13 -13.00
N TRP A 286 -29.98 -5.73 -11.84
CA TRP A 286 -30.80 -6.79 -11.28
C TRP A 286 -32.24 -6.32 -10.99
N ARG A 287 -32.41 -5.11 -10.44
CA ARG A 287 -33.73 -4.51 -10.19
C ARG A 287 -34.48 -4.16 -11.48
N ASN A 288 -33.76 -3.79 -12.54
CA ASN A 288 -34.34 -3.34 -13.81
C ASN A 288 -34.29 -4.40 -14.93
N ARG A 289 -33.86 -5.63 -14.63
CA ARG A 289 -33.65 -6.70 -15.62
C ARG A 289 -34.86 -6.99 -16.51
N ARG A 290 -36.08 -6.81 -15.99
CA ARG A 290 -37.33 -7.02 -16.75
C ARG A 290 -37.54 -5.95 -17.83
N GLY A 291 -37.21 -4.69 -17.55
CA GLY A 291 -37.35 -3.58 -18.51
C GLY A 291 -36.20 -3.48 -19.50
N MET A 292 -35.04 -4.06 -19.19
CA MET A 292 -33.90 -4.07 -20.12
C MET A 292 -34.05 -5.10 -21.25
N LEU A 293 -34.82 -6.17 -21.05
CA LEU A 293 -35.11 -7.13 -22.11
C LEU A 293 -35.97 -6.52 -23.23
N THR A 294 -36.68 -5.42 -22.97
CA THR A 294 -37.61 -4.81 -23.92
C THR A 294 -37.03 -3.60 -24.66
N HIS A 295 -35.90 -3.03 -24.19
CA HIS A 295 -35.32 -1.82 -24.77
C HIS A 295 -33.79 -1.96 -24.96
N PRO A 296 -33.29 -2.01 -26.21
CA PRO A 296 -31.85 -2.05 -26.45
C PRO A 296 -31.18 -0.77 -25.97
N VAL A 297 -30.05 -0.91 -25.29
CA VAL A 297 -29.23 0.23 -24.83
C VAL A 297 -28.58 0.88 -26.05
N THR A 298 -28.97 2.10 -26.38
CA THR A 298 -28.34 2.85 -27.48
C THR A 298 -26.95 3.35 -27.08
N ALA A 299 -26.05 3.55 -28.06
CA ALA A 299 -24.71 4.09 -27.81
C ALA A 299 -24.76 5.46 -27.09
N ALA A 300 -25.75 6.31 -27.42
CA ALA A 300 -25.95 7.58 -26.75
C ALA A 300 -26.34 7.42 -25.26
N ALA A 301 -27.17 6.42 -24.93
CA ALA A 301 -27.52 6.10 -23.55
C ALA A 301 -26.30 5.56 -22.78
N ALA A 302 -25.49 4.71 -23.42
CA ALA A 302 -24.23 4.23 -22.85
C ALA A 302 -23.23 5.37 -22.58
N GLY A 303 -23.09 6.31 -23.52
CA GLY A 303 -22.24 7.50 -23.35
C GLY A 303 -22.70 8.40 -22.19
N LYS A 304 -24.01 8.64 -22.05
CA LYS A 304 -24.58 9.38 -20.91
C LYS A 304 -24.33 8.66 -19.59
N LEU A 305 -24.45 7.33 -19.55
CA LEU A 305 -24.17 6.54 -18.36
C LEU A 305 -22.67 6.59 -17.99
N ALA A 306 -21.78 6.47 -18.98
CA ALA A 306 -20.34 6.58 -18.77
C ALA A 306 -19.95 7.98 -18.23
N ALA A 307 -20.51 9.05 -18.80
CA ALA A 307 -20.30 10.41 -18.31
C ALA A 307 -20.84 10.61 -16.87
N ALA A 308 -21.97 10.00 -16.54
CA ALA A 308 -22.49 9.98 -15.17
C ALA A 308 -21.63 9.14 -14.22
N ARG A 309 -20.83 8.21 -14.74
CA ARG A 309 -19.94 7.30 -13.99
C ARG A 309 -18.46 7.63 -14.21
N TRP A 310 -18.15 8.90 -14.48
CA TRP A 310 -16.80 9.36 -14.82
C TRP A 310 -15.68 8.95 -13.83
N PRO A 311 -15.88 8.81 -12.49
CA PRO A 311 -14.80 8.37 -11.62
C PRO A 311 -14.34 6.94 -11.93
N ALA A 312 -15.26 6.05 -12.33
CA ALA A 312 -14.91 4.68 -12.72
C ALA A 312 -14.07 4.66 -14.00
N VAL A 313 -14.39 5.53 -14.96
CA VAL A 313 -13.62 5.69 -16.20
C VAL A 313 -12.19 6.14 -15.88
N LEU A 314 -12.01 7.08 -14.95
CA LEU A 314 -10.66 7.52 -14.54
C LEU A 314 -9.86 6.42 -13.85
N VAL A 315 -10.50 5.56 -13.04
CA VAL A 315 -9.84 4.39 -12.44
C VAL A 315 -9.34 3.43 -13.53
N VAL A 316 -10.17 3.16 -14.55
CA VAL A 316 -9.76 2.33 -15.71
C VAL A 316 -8.59 2.99 -16.44
N ILE A 317 -8.68 4.29 -16.75
CA ILE A 317 -7.61 5.02 -17.44
C ILE A 317 -6.32 4.97 -16.64
N GLY A 318 -6.36 5.19 -15.32
CA GLY A 318 -5.18 5.12 -14.46
C GLY A 318 -4.50 3.75 -14.50
N LEU A 319 -5.28 2.66 -14.45
CA LEU A 319 -4.75 1.30 -14.54
C LEU A 319 -4.15 1.00 -15.93
N VAL A 320 -4.89 1.32 -17.00
CA VAL A 320 -4.45 1.06 -18.37
C VAL A 320 -3.21 1.88 -18.72
N ALA A 321 -3.18 3.17 -18.36
CA ALA A 321 -2.03 4.04 -18.58
C ALA A 321 -0.79 3.53 -17.84
N GLN A 322 -0.93 3.06 -16.60
CA GLN A 322 0.16 2.45 -15.84
C GLN A 322 0.72 1.22 -16.56
N LYS A 323 -0.16 0.31 -17.01
CA LYS A 323 0.26 -0.92 -17.71
C LYS A 323 0.89 -0.64 -19.07
N ALA A 324 0.33 0.31 -19.83
CA ALA A 324 0.88 0.74 -21.09
C ALA A 324 2.27 1.38 -20.92
N TYR A 325 2.45 2.20 -19.87
CA TYR A 325 3.74 2.79 -19.54
C TYR A 325 4.79 1.72 -19.22
N VAL A 326 4.50 0.78 -18.30
CA VAL A 326 5.45 -0.30 -17.98
C VAL A 326 5.81 -1.09 -19.24
N SER A 327 4.81 -1.47 -20.04
CA SER A 327 5.06 -2.27 -21.23
C SER A 327 5.87 -1.56 -22.32
N SER A 328 5.87 -0.22 -22.35
CA SER A 328 6.61 0.55 -23.35
C SER A 328 7.97 1.02 -22.84
N ALA A 329 8.13 1.20 -21.52
CA ALA A 329 9.34 1.73 -20.92
C ALA A 329 10.38 0.64 -20.57
N THR A 330 9.98 -0.63 -20.45
CA THR A 330 10.89 -1.75 -20.12
C THR A 330 11.66 -2.26 -21.34
N HIS A 331 12.93 -2.61 -21.12
CA HIS A 331 13.74 -3.31 -22.12
C HIS A 331 13.13 -4.67 -22.50
N TRP A 332 13.35 -5.14 -23.72
CA TRP A 332 12.71 -6.35 -24.25
C TRP A 332 12.98 -7.63 -23.43
N THR A 333 14.08 -7.68 -22.69
CA THR A 333 14.42 -8.78 -21.77
C THR A 333 13.39 -8.97 -20.65
N TYR A 334 12.73 -7.90 -20.20
CA TYR A 334 11.61 -8.01 -19.24
C TYR A 334 10.36 -8.66 -19.86
N HIS A 335 10.27 -8.73 -21.19
CA HIS A 335 9.18 -9.39 -21.91
C HIS A 335 9.46 -10.86 -22.23
N GLY A 336 10.68 -11.36 -22.00
CA GLY A 336 11.03 -12.78 -22.11
C GLY A 336 10.62 -13.60 -20.88
N ASP A 337 11.03 -14.86 -20.85
CA ASP A 337 10.84 -15.73 -19.69
C ASP A 337 11.77 -15.36 -18.51
N ASP A 338 12.88 -14.70 -18.83
CA ASP A 338 13.94 -14.29 -17.92
C ASP A 338 13.46 -13.23 -16.92
N GLY A 339 12.69 -12.26 -17.42
CA GLY A 339 12.21 -11.13 -16.65
C GLY A 339 10.72 -11.18 -16.32
N LEU A 340 10.38 -10.59 -15.18
CA LEU A 340 9.02 -10.25 -14.82
C LEU A 340 9.03 -8.80 -14.31
N PRO A 341 8.39 -7.85 -14.99
CA PRO A 341 8.43 -6.43 -14.61
C PRO A 341 7.54 -6.11 -13.41
N ASN A 342 7.05 -7.14 -12.71
CA ASN A 342 6.15 -7.06 -11.59
C ASN A 342 6.46 -8.19 -10.60
N HIS A 343 5.95 -8.04 -9.38
CA HIS A 343 6.11 -9.05 -8.34
C HIS A 343 5.53 -10.44 -8.72
N LEU A 344 6.16 -11.51 -8.22
CA LEU A 344 5.75 -12.90 -8.45
C LEU A 344 4.42 -13.21 -7.76
N PHE A 345 3.36 -13.49 -8.52
CA PHE A 345 2.01 -13.61 -7.98
C PHE A 345 1.70 -15.04 -7.48
N TRP A 346 2.04 -16.04 -8.28
CA TRP A 346 1.78 -17.45 -7.97
C TRP A 346 2.85 -18.06 -7.07
N HIS A 347 4.08 -17.57 -7.14
CA HIS A 347 5.13 -17.87 -6.16
C HIS A 347 4.61 -17.65 -4.72
N ASN A 348 4.04 -16.47 -4.47
CA ASN A 348 3.49 -16.10 -3.18
C ASN A 348 2.28 -16.95 -2.76
N ALA A 349 1.43 -17.36 -3.72
CA ALA A 349 0.31 -18.26 -3.46
C ALA A 349 0.78 -19.66 -3.05
N LEU A 350 1.86 -20.14 -3.69
CA LEU A 350 2.44 -21.44 -3.43
C LEU A 350 3.09 -21.50 -2.04
N ILE A 351 3.85 -20.47 -1.65
CA ILE A 351 4.35 -20.31 -0.27
C ILE A 351 3.20 -20.34 0.74
N ALA A 352 2.04 -19.80 0.35
CA ALA A 352 0.92 -19.72 1.26
C ALA A 352 0.32 -21.09 1.65
N LEU A 353 0.61 -22.16 0.89
CA LEU A 353 0.20 -23.52 1.23
C LEU A 353 0.87 -23.98 2.53
N GLU A 354 2.11 -23.55 2.78
CA GLU A 354 2.91 -24.00 3.94
C GLU A 354 2.30 -23.70 5.30
N PHE A 355 1.35 -22.78 5.36
CA PHE A 355 0.67 -22.39 6.59
C PHE A 355 -0.39 -23.39 7.06
N HIS A 356 -0.70 -24.41 6.27
CA HIS A 356 -1.50 -25.52 6.76
C HIS A 356 -0.64 -26.45 7.62
N PRO A 357 -1.12 -26.91 8.79
CA PRO A 357 -0.37 -27.84 9.64
C PRO A 357 0.04 -29.13 8.93
N GLU A 358 -0.73 -29.55 7.93
CA GLU A 358 -0.49 -30.79 7.18
C GLU A 358 0.42 -30.62 5.94
N TRP A 359 1.02 -29.44 5.73
CA TRP A 359 1.88 -29.20 4.55
C TRP A 359 2.99 -30.24 4.42
N LYS A 360 3.65 -30.61 5.53
CA LYS A 360 4.75 -31.59 5.48
C LYS A 360 4.32 -32.98 4.98
N GLN A 361 3.07 -33.38 5.22
CA GLN A 361 2.56 -34.68 4.74
C GLN A 361 2.01 -34.61 3.31
N GLN A 362 1.45 -33.46 2.92
CA GLN A 362 0.72 -33.33 1.65
C GLN A 362 1.52 -32.61 0.55
N ALA A 363 2.62 -31.94 0.88
CA ALA A 363 3.43 -31.22 -0.09
C ALA A 363 3.90 -32.17 -1.19
N ILE A 364 3.66 -31.79 -2.44
CA ILE A 364 4.24 -32.47 -3.61
C ILE A 364 5.78 -32.47 -3.46
N TYR A 365 6.31 -31.36 -2.94
CA TYR A 365 7.73 -31.13 -2.71
C TYR A 365 7.94 -30.42 -1.36
N PRO A 366 8.16 -31.16 -0.26
CA PRO A 366 8.38 -30.53 1.03
C PRO A 366 9.71 -29.78 1.02
N GLY A 367 9.65 -28.45 0.98
CA GLY A 367 10.81 -27.57 1.08
C GLY A 367 11.47 -27.64 2.46
N LYS A 368 12.67 -27.07 2.57
CA LYS A 368 13.44 -27.09 3.83
C LYS A 368 12.92 -26.16 4.94
N GLY A 369 11.92 -25.31 4.68
CA GLY A 369 11.33 -24.46 5.72
C GLY A 369 10.36 -23.41 5.20
N ASN A 370 9.76 -22.68 6.14
CA ASN A 370 8.72 -21.67 5.88
C ASN A 370 9.30 -20.35 5.35
N ASN A 371 9.81 -20.32 4.12
CA ASN A 371 10.39 -19.11 3.52
C ASN A 371 10.22 -19.08 2.00
N ASP A 372 10.73 -18.01 1.37
CA ASP A 372 10.69 -17.85 -0.10
C ASP A 372 11.35 -19.02 -0.87
N SER A 373 12.20 -19.83 -0.23
CA SER A 373 12.89 -20.96 -0.88
C SER A 373 11.95 -22.09 -1.26
N THR A 374 10.84 -22.31 -0.55
CA THR A 374 9.92 -23.41 -0.86
C THR A 374 9.43 -23.36 -2.30
N ALA A 375 9.01 -22.19 -2.78
CA ALA A 375 8.51 -22.09 -4.14
C ALA A 375 9.62 -22.33 -5.17
N TRP A 376 10.84 -21.82 -4.93
CA TRP A 376 12.01 -22.06 -5.79
C TRP A 376 12.42 -23.55 -5.82
N GLU A 377 12.50 -24.19 -4.67
CA GLU A 377 12.84 -25.61 -4.51
C GLU A 377 11.78 -26.51 -5.17
N THR A 378 10.50 -26.18 -4.98
CA THR A 378 9.37 -26.87 -5.61
C THR A 378 9.46 -26.83 -7.13
N VAL A 379 9.70 -25.66 -7.71
CA VAL A 379 9.83 -25.53 -9.17
C VAL A 379 11.09 -26.22 -9.69
N ALA A 380 12.22 -26.10 -9.00
CA ALA A 380 13.45 -26.80 -9.37
C ALA A 380 13.24 -28.31 -9.40
N LYS A 381 12.61 -28.87 -8.36
CA LYS A 381 12.30 -30.30 -8.30
C LYS A 381 11.32 -30.73 -9.39
N ARG A 382 10.30 -29.91 -9.69
CA ARG A 382 9.38 -30.18 -10.80
C ARG A 382 10.12 -30.32 -12.14
N LEU A 383 11.08 -29.44 -12.41
CA LEU A 383 11.89 -29.50 -13.64
C LEU A 383 12.79 -30.74 -13.69
N ASP A 384 13.34 -31.15 -12.54
CA ASP A 384 14.15 -32.37 -12.46
C ASP A 384 13.29 -33.63 -12.68
N ASP A 385 12.09 -33.70 -12.09
CA ASP A 385 11.17 -34.83 -12.27
C ASP A 385 10.66 -34.95 -13.72
N GLU A 386 10.56 -33.83 -14.46
CA GLU A 386 10.23 -33.79 -15.89
C GLU A 386 11.43 -34.09 -16.81
N GLY A 387 12.62 -34.34 -16.26
CA GLY A 387 13.85 -34.61 -17.02
C GLY A 387 14.43 -33.38 -17.74
N ILE A 388 13.93 -32.17 -17.44
CA ILE A 388 14.40 -30.91 -18.02
C ILE A 388 15.66 -30.40 -17.29
N GLY A 389 15.70 -30.60 -15.97
CA GLY A 389 16.81 -30.21 -15.11
C GLY A 389 16.77 -28.74 -14.66
N HIS A 390 17.15 -28.48 -13.41
CA HIS A 390 17.15 -27.13 -12.82
C HIS A 390 17.94 -26.06 -13.61
N LYS A 391 18.96 -26.45 -14.39
CA LYS A 391 19.74 -25.52 -15.24
C LYS A 391 18.86 -24.79 -16.25
N TYR A 392 17.75 -25.39 -16.68
CA TYR A 392 16.80 -24.75 -17.59
C TYR A 392 16.10 -23.54 -16.97
N ALA A 393 16.00 -23.49 -15.65
CA ALA A 393 15.42 -22.38 -14.91
C ALA A 393 16.34 -21.15 -14.87
N VAL A 394 17.61 -21.29 -15.26
CA VAL A 394 18.55 -20.18 -15.37
C VAL A 394 18.62 -19.73 -16.82
N SER A 395 18.51 -18.42 -17.05
CA SER A 395 18.65 -17.84 -18.38
C SER A 395 20.11 -17.94 -18.86
N PRO A 396 20.36 -18.47 -20.06
CA PRO A 396 21.69 -18.39 -20.66
C PRO A 396 22.04 -16.96 -21.11
N LEU A 397 21.04 -16.08 -21.27
CA LEU A 397 21.23 -14.70 -21.74
C LEU A 397 21.63 -13.77 -20.60
N THR A 398 20.93 -13.87 -19.46
CA THR A 398 21.12 -12.95 -18.34
C THR A 398 21.85 -13.58 -17.15
N GLY A 399 21.95 -14.91 -17.11
CA GLY A 399 22.42 -15.66 -15.93
C GLY A 399 21.44 -15.61 -14.75
N ALA A 400 20.33 -14.90 -14.88
CA ALA A 400 19.30 -14.80 -13.84
C ALA A 400 18.32 -15.99 -13.93
N TYR A 401 17.64 -16.28 -12.82
CA TYR A 401 16.56 -17.26 -12.84
C TYR A 401 15.40 -16.76 -13.72
N LYS A 402 14.70 -17.63 -14.44
CA LYS A 402 13.60 -17.25 -15.34
C LYS A 402 12.33 -16.94 -14.57
N ALA A 403 12.20 -15.72 -14.05
CA ALA A 403 11.13 -15.33 -13.12
C ALA A 403 9.71 -15.58 -13.67
N ARG A 404 9.50 -15.37 -14.97
CA ARG A 404 8.17 -15.60 -15.57
C ARG A 404 7.90 -17.08 -15.80
N LEU A 405 8.90 -17.85 -16.23
CA LEU A 405 8.77 -19.31 -16.29
C LEU A 405 8.45 -19.87 -14.90
N HIS A 406 9.18 -19.40 -13.88
CA HIS A 406 8.96 -19.74 -12.47
C HIS A 406 7.51 -19.53 -12.05
N ASP A 407 6.98 -18.32 -12.22
CA ASP A 407 5.64 -17.98 -11.75
C ASP A 407 4.55 -18.79 -12.51
N ARG A 408 4.79 -19.11 -13.79
CA ARG A 408 3.91 -20.02 -14.57
C ARG A 408 3.94 -21.44 -14.02
N LEU A 409 5.10 -21.97 -13.65
CA LEU A 409 5.22 -23.30 -13.06
C LEU A 409 4.60 -23.34 -11.65
N CYS A 410 4.82 -22.32 -10.82
CA CYS A 410 4.12 -22.16 -9.54
C CYS A 410 2.60 -22.17 -9.71
N LYS A 411 2.06 -21.50 -10.73
CA LYS A 411 0.63 -21.52 -11.04
C LYS A 411 0.13 -22.94 -11.32
N GLN A 412 0.83 -23.69 -12.16
CA GLN A 412 0.45 -25.05 -12.51
C GLN A 412 0.43 -25.95 -11.26
N ILE A 413 1.54 -25.95 -10.50
CA ILE A 413 1.68 -26.73 -9.27
C ILE A 413 0.61 -26.37 -8.24
N TYR A 414 0.36 -25.07 -8.03
CA TYR A 414 -0.67 -24.60 -7.10
C TYR A 414 -2.07 -25.07 -7.51
N LEU A 415 -2.42 -24.97 -8.80
CA LEU A 415 -3.74 -25.39 -9.29
C LEU A 415 -3.92 -26.91 -9.27
N GLU A 416 -2.87 -27.68 -9.55
CA GLU A 416 -2.86 -29.14 -9.41
C GLU A 416 -3.07 -29.55 -7.95
N PHE A 417 -2.33 -28.92 -7.03
CA PHE A 417 -2.48 -29.13 -5.60
C PHE A 417 -3.90 -28.78 -5.13
N ALA A 418 -4.41 -27.62 -5.51
CA ALA A 418 -5.74 -27.17 -5.11
C ALA A 418 -6.87 -28.09 -5.60
N ARG A 419 -6.73 -28.67 -6.80
CA ARG A 419 -7.70 -29.64 -7.35
C ARG A 419 -7.64 -31.00 -6.65
N SER A 420 -6.45 -31.44 -6.28
CA SER A 420 -6.23 -32.73 -5.61
C SER A 420 -6.54 -32.69 -4.11
N HIS A 421 -6.45 -31.51 -3.48
CA HIS A 421 -6.61 -31.33 -2.03
C HIS A 421 -7.66 -30.25 -1.68
N PRO A 422 -8.92 -30.35 -2.14
CA PRO A 422 -9.92 -29.29 -1.94
C PRO A 422 -10.24 -29.03 -0.46
N LYS A 423 -10.24 -30.08 0.38
CA LYS A 423 -10.45 -29.95 1.83
C LYS A 423 -9.34 -29.13 2.49
N TYR A 424 -8.08 -29.44 2.16
CA TYR A 424 -6.92 -28.68 2.64
C TYR A 424 -7.03 -27.20 2.27
N MET A 425 -7.43 -26.89 1.03
CA MET A 425 -7.62 -25.50 0.60
C MET A 425 -8.70 -24.78 1.41
N LEU A 426 -9.84 -25.43 1.67
CA LEU A 426 -10.90 -24.85 2.48
C LEU A 426 -10.43 -24.59 3.92
N GLU A 427 -9.77 -25.57 4.55
CA GLU A 427 -9.24 -25.42 5.91
C GLU A 427 -8.16 -24.33 5.99
N LEU A 428 -7.25 -24.29 5.01
CA LEU A 428 -6.23 -23.25 4.90
C LEU A 428 -6.84 -21.85 4.90
N PHE A 429 -7.78 -21.59 3.98
CA PHE A 429 -8.32 -20.25 3.77
C PHE A 429 -9.40 -19.84 4.79
N LEU A 430 -10.18 -20.79 5.32
CA LEU A 430 -11.29 -20.49 6.24
C LEU A 430 -10.91 -20.60 7.72
N VAL A 431 -9.85 -21.37 8.06
CA VAL A 431 -9.47 -21.63 9.45
C VAL A 431 -8.05 -21.15 9.73
N HIS A 432 -7.06 -21.66 9.01
CA HIS A 432 -5.65 -21.45 9.37
C HIS A 432 -5.18 -20.03 9.07
N LYS A 433 -5.43 -19.50 7.87
CA LYS A 433 -5.04 -18.14 7.50
C LYS A 433 -5.74 -17.05 8.35
N PRO A 434 -7.06 -17.08 8.63
CA PRO A 434 -7.68 -16.13 9.54
C PRO A 434 -7.07 -16.14 10.94
N LYS A 435 -6.77 -17.33 11.50
CA LYS A 435 -6.11 -17.45 12.81
C LYS A 435 -4.72 -16.83 12.80
N LEU A 436 -3.94 -17.09 11.75
CA LEU A 436 -2.61 -16.50 11.58
C LEU A 436 -2.69 -14.98 11.44
N LEU A 437 -3.59 -14.47 10.59
CA LEU A 437 -3.82 -13.04 10.43
C LEU A 437 -4.18 -12.36 11.75
N ALA A 438 -5.11 -12.94 12.52
CA ALA A 438 -5.48 -12.43 13.83
C ALA A 438 -4.28 -12.42 14.79
N LYS A 439 -3.45 -13.48 14.77
CA LYS A 439 -2.22 -13.55 15.56
C LYS A 439 -1.24 -12.44 15.15
N PHE A 440 -0.96 -12.28 13.85
CA PHE A 440 -0.04 -11.25 13.37
C PHE A 440 -0.54 -9.84 13.68
N VAL A 441 -1.82 -9.54 13.49
CA VAL A 441 -2.39 -8.23 13.88
C VAL A 441 -2.23 -7.99 15.39
N ALA A 442 -2.43 -9.02 16.22
CA ALA A 442 -2.25 -8.91 17.67
C ALA A 442 -0.76 -8.73 18.06
N ASP A 443 0.15 -9.39 17.36
CA ASP A 443 1.59 -9.28 17.56
C ASP A 443 2.11 -7.91 17.08
N ASP A 444 1.70 -7.44 15.91
CA ASP A 444 2.06 -6.13 15.35
C ASP A 444 1.54 -4.98 16.22
N TRP A 445 0.37 -5.16 16.88
CA TRP A 445 -0.13 -4.18 17.84
C TRP A 445 0.86 -3.96 18.99
N LYS A 446 1.65 -4.98 19.38
CA LYS A 446 2.70 -4.82 20.40
C LYS A 446 3.78 -3.83 19.96
N TRP A 447 4.00 -3.63 18.67
CA TRP A 447 4.99 -2.69 18.13
C TRP A 447 4.46 -1.27 18.06
N ILE A 448 3.17 -1.11 17.82
CA ILE A 448 2.51 0.21 17.77
C ILE A 448 2.24 0.73 19.20
N ARG A 449 1.94 -0.16 20.15
CA ARG A 449 1.54 0.17 21.53
C ARG A 449 2.53 1.07 22.31
N PRO A 450 3.86 0.89 22.25
CA PRO A 450 4.79 1.81 22.91
C PRO A 450 4.64 3.24 22.37
N GLY A 451 4.46 3.38 21.05
CA GLY A 451 4.29 4.68 20.39
C GLY A 451 3.01 5.42 20.80
N THR A 452 1.94 4.69 21.11
CA THR A 452 0.64 5.28 21.53
C THR A 452 0.64 5.78 22.98
N ARG A 453 1.59 5.35 23.80
CA ARG A 453 1.70 5.75 25.23
C ARG A 453 2.44 7.08 25.45
N ARG A 454 3.07 7.63 24.42
CA ARG A 454 3.78 8.91 24.54
C ARG A 454 2.76 10.06 24.73
N PRO A 455 3.07 11.09 25.54
CA PRO A 455 2.15 12.20 25.80
C PRO A 455 1.68 12.92 24.52
N ASP A 456 2.54 13.04 23.52
CA ASP A 456 2.22 13.64 22.22
C ASP A 456 1.17 12.84 21.44
N ALA A 457 1.30 11.51 21.38
CA ALA A 457 0.35 10.61 20.75
C ALA A 457 -1.00 10.62 21.47
N ILE A 458 -0.98 10.65 22.81
CA ILE A 458 -2.20 10.76 23.63
C ILE A 458 -2.90 12.10 23.34
N GLY A 459 -2.16 13.20 23.35
CA GLY A 459 -2.69 14.53 23.03
C GLY A 459 -3.30 14.60 21.63
N MET A 460 -2.65 13.99 20.64
CA MET A 460 -3.16 13.87 19.27
C MET A 460 -4.47 13.06 19.20
N LEU A 461 -4.51 11.89 19.84
CA LEU A 461 -5.71 11.05 19.90
C LEU A 461 -6.85 11.76 20.63
N ALA A 462 -6.56 12.48 21.71
CA ALA A 462 -7.53 13.29 22.44
C ALA A 462 -8.07 14.46 21.59
N ALA A 463 -7.20 15.18 20.88
CA ALA A 463 -7.60 16.25 19.97
C ALA A 463 -8.49 15.73 18.85
N PHE A 464 -8.15 14.57 18.29
CA PHE A 464 -8.96 13.90 17.28
C PHE A 464 -10.31 13.44 17.84
N ALA A 465 -10.34 12.82 19.02
CA ALA A 465 -11.58 12.47 19.71
C ALA A 465 -12.47 13.69 19.97
N GLY A 466 -11.88 14.83 20.33
CA GLY A 466 -12.57 16.12 20.44
C GLY A 466 -13.22 16.55 19.11
N CYS A 467 -12.48 16.45 18.01
CA CYS A 467 -13.02 16.74 16.66
C CYS A 467 -14.19 15.81 16.30
N LEU A 468 -14.10 14.53 16.65
CA LEU A 468 -15.16 13.55 16.44
C LEU A 468 -16.42 13.88 17.23
N LEU A 469 -16.28 14.23 18.52
CA LEU A 469 -17.41 14.64 19.35
C LEU A 469 -18.10 15.89 18.81
N LEU A 470 -17.32 16.86 18.32
CA LEU A 470 -17.86 18.07 17.68
C LEU A 470 -18.59 17.75 16.37
N ALA A 471 -18.06 16.82 15.55
CA ALA A 471 -18.69 16.38 14.31
C ALA A 471 -19.97 15.57 14.57
N ALA A 472 -19.98 14.72 15.60
CA ALA A 472 -21.12 13.89 16.00
C ALA A 472 -22.36 14.72 16.40
N ARG A 473 -22.16 15.90 16.98
CA ARG A 473 -23.23 16.83 17.37
C ARG A 473 -23.92 17.51 16.18
N ARG A 474 -23.41 17.36 14.96
CA ARG A 474 -23.96 18.03 13.77
C ARG A 474 -25.16 17.25 13.21
N PRO A 475 -26.20 17.95 12.71
CA PRO A 475 -27.35 17.31 12.05
C PRO A 475 -26.96 16.44 10.85
N THR A 476 -25.81 16.74 10.23
CA THR A 476 -25.27 16.04 9.07
C THR A 476 -24.69 14.67 9.38
N ALA A 477 -24.87 14.09 10.57
CA ALA A 477 -24.34 12.77 10.89
C ALA A 477 -24.93 11.62 10.03
N ASP A 478 -25.89 11.88 9.15
CA ASP A 478 -26.31 10.90 8.14
C ASP A 478 -25.31 10.77 6.98
N SER A 479 -24.31 11.67 6.90
CA SER A 479 -23.22 11.64 5.90
C SER A 479 -22.04 10.74 6.26
N TRP A 480 -22.04 10.09 7.43
CA TRP A 480 -20.96 9.18 7.86
C TRP A 480 -20.87 7.87 7.06
N GLY A 481 -21.93 7.53 6.30
CA GLY A 481 -21.97 6.28 5.53
C GLY A 481 -20.84 6.17 4.50
N VAL A 482 -20.48 7.26 3.82
CA VAL A 482 -19.45 7.22 2.77
C VAL A 482 -18.07 6.93 3.36
N PRO A 483 -17.52 7.71 4.30
CA PRO A 483 -16.22 7.38 4.92
C PRO A 483 -16.16 5.99 5.54
N ALA A 484 -17.25 5.53 6.17
CA ALA A 484 -17.31 4.20 6.77
C ALA A 484 -17.19 3.10 5.71
N VAL A 485 -17.93 3.22 4.60
CA VAL A 485 -17.81 2.27 3.47
C VAL A 485 -16.42 2.34 2.85
N VAL A 486 -15.83 3.53 2.68
CA VAL A 486 -14.46 3.69 2.17
C VAL A 486 -13.44 2.99 3.07
N ALA A 487 -13.50 3.21 4.38
CA ALA A 487 -12.58 2.59 5.34
C ALA A 487 -12.74 1.07 5.37
N LEU A 488 -13.97 0.56 5.45
CA LEU A 488 -14.25 -0.87 5.49
C LEU A 488 -13.88 -1.58 4.18
N ALA A 489 -14.21 -0.98 3.02
CA ALA A 489 -13.83 -1.52 1.73
C ALA A 489 -12.31 -1.48 1.52
N GLY A 490 -11.66 -0.41 1.99
CA GLY A 490 -10.20 -0.30 2.03
C GLY A 490 -9.59 -1.44 2.85
N PHE A 491 -10.01 -1.60 4.10
CA PHE A 491 -9.55 -2.67 4.98
C PHE A 491 -9.78 -4.05 4.38
N GLY A 492 -11.02 -4.36 3.96
CA GLY A 492 -11.34 -5.65 3.33
C GLY A 492 -10.51 -5.92 2.06
N GLY A 493 -10.31 -4.88 1.23
CA GLY A 493 -9.44 -4.95 0.05
C GLY A 493 -7.99 -5.25 0.38
N SER A 494 -7.43 -4.57 1.39
CA SER A 494 -6.06 -4.78 1.85
C SER A 494 -5.81 -6.16 2.44
N MET A 495 -6.86 -6.87 2.87
CA MET A 495 -6.75 -8.26 3.30
C MET A 495 -6.60 -9.23 2.11
N LEU A 496 -7.04 -8.88 0.89
CA LEU A 496 -7.04 -9.80 -0.25
C LEU A 496 -5.63 -10.33 -0.59
N PRO A 497 -4.58 -9.49 -0.71
CA PRO A 497 -3.23 -10.00 -0.94
C PRO A 497 -2.73 -10.90 0.19
N LEU A 498 -3.10 -10.61 1.44
CA LEU A 498 -2.68 -11.39 2.60
C LEU A 498 -3.37 -12.76 2.67
N PHE A 499 -4.64 -12.81 2.28
CA PHE A 499 -5.38 -14.06 2.14
C PHE A 499 -4.85 -14.87 0.97
N TRP A 500 -4.51 -14.25 -0.14
CA TRP A 500 -3.97 -14.94 -1.31
C TRP A 500 -2.56 -15.48 -1.05
N ALA A 501 -1.65 -14.60 -0.66
CA ALA A 501 -0.27 -14.89 -0.31
C ALA A 501 -0.17 -15.35 1.15
N TYR A 502 0.93 -14.98 1.80
CA TYR A 502 1.24 -15.31 3.17
C TYR A 502 1.09 -14.10 4.10
N PRO A 503 0.50 -14.26 5.30
CA PRO A 503 0.45 -13.19 6.28
C PRO A 503 1.81 -13.09 6.97
N PHE A 504 2.54 -12.00 6.74
CA PHE A 504 3.79 -11.72 7.45
C PHE A 504 3.91 -10.24 7.71
N PHE A 505 4.59 -9.88 8.78
CA PHE A 505 4.59 -8.50 9.25
C PHE A 505 5.08 -7.48 8.23
N HIS A 506 6.05 -7.83 7.38
CA HIS A 506 6.57 -6.93 6.34
C HIS A 506 5.58 -6.68 5.20
N VAL A 507 4.54 -7.50 5.03
CA VAL A 507 3.46 -7.27 4.05
C VAL A 507 2.20 -6.64 4.67
N LEU A 508 2.15 -6.48 6.00
CA LEU A 508 0.97 -6.00 6.72
C LEU A 508 0.85 -4.47 6.82
N GLY A 509 1.79 -3.70 6.26
CA GLY A 509 1.82 -2.23 6.42
C GLY A 509 0.49 -1.53 6.10
N GLU A 510 -0.07 -1.75 4.91
CA GLU A 510 -1.35 -1.14 4.48
C GLU A 510 -2.52 -1.65 5.34
N ALA A 511 -2.55 -2.95 5.60
CA ALA A 511 -3.55 -3.63 6.40
C ALA A 511 -3.63 -3.11 7.84
N LEU A 512 -2.48 -2.91 8.49
CA LEU A 512 -2.39 -2.35 9.84
C LEU A 512 -2.86 -0.89 9.88
N MET A 513 -2.47 -0.09 8.90
CA MET A 513 -2.92 1.29 8.79
C MET A 513 -4.45 1.37 8.64
N LEU A 514 -5.03 0.50 7.82
CA LEU A 514 -6.46 0.43 7.57
C LEU A 514 -7.23 -0.21 8.75
N ALA A 515 -6.62 -1.14 9.48
CA ALA A 515 -7.19 -1.68 10.71
C ALA A 515 -7.31 -0.58 11.78
N GLY A 516 -6.25 0.22 11.97
CA GLY A 516 -6.27 1.37 12.86
C GLY A 516 -7.32 2.41 12.43
N LEU A 517 -7.45 2.65 11.12
CA LEU A 517 -8.45 3.54 10.55
C LEU A 517 -9.88 3.04 10.82
N CYS A 518 -10.14 1.75 10.62
CA CYS A 518 -11.42 1.12 10.93
C CYS A 518 -11.73 1.20 12.43
N GLY A 519 -10.77 0.93 13.31
CA GLY A 519 -10.93 1.06 14.75
C GLY A 519 -11.35 2.47 15.15
N VAL A 520 -10.71 3.48 14.55
CA VAL A 520 -11.09 4.89 14.70
C VAL A 520 -12.53 5.13 14.23
N VAL A 521 -12.87 4.74 13.00
CA VAL A 521 -14.21 4.96 12.40
C VAL A 521 -15.32 4.26 13.22
N LEU A 522 -15.09 3.04 13.68
CA LEU A 522 -16.01 2.29 14.53
C LEU A 522 -16.18 2.98 15.90
N GLY A 523 -15.10 3.50 16.47
CA GLY A 523 -15.16 4.34 17.67
C GLY A 523 -16.05 5.56 17.47
N VAL A 524 -15.97 6.22 16.31
CA VAL A 524 -16.87 7.33 15.95
C VAL A 524 -18.32 6.86 15.93
N ALA A 525 -18.60 5.78 15.19
CA ALA A 525 -19.95 5.26 15.04
C ALA A 525 -20.57 4.90 16.38
N ALA A 526 -19.78 4.32 17.29
CA ALA A 526 -20.21 4.02 18.66
C ALA A 526 -20.54 5.30 19.45
N VAL A 527 -19.67 6.31 19.44
CA VAL A 527 -19.90 7.60 20.13
C VAL A 527 -21.13 8.33 19.56
N VAL A 528 -21.26 8.40 18.23
CA VAL A 528 -22.43 8.98 17.56
C VAL A 528 -23.69 8.22 17.93
N GLY A 529 -23.66 6.88 17.88
CA GLY A 529 -24.76 6.02 18.29
C GLY A 529 -25.19 6.31 19.73
N LEU A 530 -24.24 6.32 20.67
CA LEU A 530 -24.49 6.60 22.09
C LEU A 530 -25.09 8.00 22.32
N THR A 531 -24.65 9.02 21.58
CA THR A 531 -25.20 10.39 21.69
C THR A 531 -26.57 10.55 21.02
N ARG A 532 -26.91 9.69 20.06
CA ARG A 532 -28.21 9.67 19.36
C ARG A 532 -29.25 8.77 20.03
N ILE A 533 -28.86 7.92 20.98
CA ILE A 533 -29.82 7.24 21.87
C ILE A 533 -30.54 8.34 22.65
N LYS A 534 -31.73 8.72 22.19
CA LYS A 534 -32.68 9.48 23.01
C LYS A 534 -32.89 8.66 24.27
N VAL A 535 -32.36 9.12 25.41
CA VAL A 535 -32.71 8.57 26.71
C VAL A 535 -34.23 8.52 26.75
N PRO A 536 -34.86 7.34 26.83
CA PRO A 536 -36.31 7.24 26.79
C PRO A 536 -36.87 8.15 27.88
N THR A 537 -37.71 9.11 27.49
CA THR A 537 -38.35 10.07 28.39
C THR A 537 -39.21 9.40 29.47
N ARG A 538 -39.35 8.07 29.44
CA ARG A 538 -39.98 7.23 30.47
C ARG A 538 -39.23 7.21 31.82
N TRP A 539 -38.02 7.76 31.92
CA TRP A 539 -37.31 7.95 33.20
C TRP A 539 -37.36 9.37 33.76
N ARG A 540 -38.19 10.28 33.20
CA ARG A 540 -38.65 11.43 33.98
C ARG A 540 -39.66 10.91 35.00
N VAL A 541 -39.16 10.56 36.19
CA VAL A 541 -39.95 10.36 37.40
C VAL A 541 -40.91 11.53 37.51
N ARG A 542 -42.20 11.31 37.22
CA ARG A 542 -43.26 12.20 37.73
C ARG A 542 -43.17 12.06 39.24
N LEU A 543 -42.65 13.06 39.92
CA LEU A 543 -42.85 13.19 41.36
C LEU A 543 -44.37 13.25 41.58
N PRO A 544 -44.97 12.27 42.25
CA PRO A 544 -46.36 12.34 42.66
C PRO A 544 -46.40 13.22 43.91
N GLY A 545 -46.79 14.48 43.77
CA GLY A 545 -46.98 15.34 44.92
C GLY A 545 -46.67 16.81 44.68
N ALA A 546 -47.53 17.48 43.94
CA ALA A 546 -47.82 18.90 44.18
C ALA A 546 -49.32 19.10 43.91
N ALA A 547 -50.10 18.70 44.91
CA ALA A 547 -51.51 19.03 45.02
C ALA A 547 -51.67 20.52 45.36
N GLY A 548 -52.71 21.13 44.81
CA GLY A 548 -53.20 22.47 45.16
C GLY A 548 -54.09 22.97 44.01
N ARG A 549 -55.39 22.60 43.96
CA ARG A 549 -56.50 23.38 44.53
C ARG A 549 -56.28 24.89 44.43
N VAL A 550 -57.04 25.58 43.58
CA VAL A 550 -57.96 26.66 43.98
C VAL A 550 -59.17 26.65 43.03
N ASN A 551 -60.35 26.82 43.63
CA ASN A 551 -61.69 26.82 43.08
C ASN A 551 -62.04 28.03 42.20
N SER A 552 -63.23 27.94 41.60
CA SER A 552 -64.12 28.95 41.00
C SER A 552 -63.98 29.19 39.50
#